data_AF-A0A952PFG2-F1
#
_entry.id   AF-A0A952PFG2-F1
#
_cell.length_a   1.000
_cell.length_b   1.000
_cell.length_c   1.000
_cell.angle_alpha   90.00
_cell.angle_beta   90.00
_cell.angle_gamma   90.00
#
_symmetry.space_group_name_H-M   'P 1'
#
loop_
_entity.id
_entity.type
_entity.pdbx_description
1 polymer ?
#
loop_
_entity_poly.entity_id
_entity_poly.type
_entity_poly.pdbx_seq_one_letter_code
_entity_poly.pdbx_strand_id
1 'polypeptide(L)'
;MSRGPKQLATQPAWWIAYGVLCGLAAAGLLLLLAAPRRGQPIQLVQAPTADPAMAAQAQPSRPAPTPLVQPNLPLDLNAATAAELEFLPGIGPSTAMLIVSYREQNGPFQRLEQLLDIPGIGPRTLEGLLPFAYVEPNED
;
A
#
# COMPACT_ATOMS: atom_id res chain seq x y z
N MET A 1 -22.48 79.28 -45.16
CA MET A 1 -21.18 78.64 -45.41
C MET A 1 -20.88 77.67 -44.26
N SER A 2 -21.04 76.37 -44.45
CA SER A 2 -19.97 75.40 -44.81
C SER A 2 -18.91 75.17 -43.71
N ARG A 3 -18.97 73.99 -43.08
CA ARG A 3 -17.84 73.08 -42.82
C ARG A 3 -18.40 71.71 -42.42
N GLY A 4 -17.90 70.67 -43.09
CA GLY A 4 -18.50 69.33 -43.20
C GLY A 4 -18.23 68.35 -42.04
N PRO A 5 -18.58 67.07 -42.24
CA PRO A 5 -18.63 66.07 -41.18
C PRO A 5 -17.23 65.59 -40.77
N LYS A 6 -16.98 65.47 -39.46
CA LYS A 6 -15.75 64.90 -38.91
C LYS A 6 -16.00 63.50 -38.36
N GLN A 7 -15.85 62.53 -39.26
CA GLN A 7 -15.23 61.20 -39.09
C GLN A 7 -15.18 60.66 -37.64
N LEU A 8 -16.15 59.83 -37.25
CA LEU A 8 -16.00 58.92 -36.11
C LEU A 8 -15.11 57.76 -36.56
N ALA A 9 -13.89 57.68 -36.01
CA ALA A 9 -12.90 56.68 -36.32
C ALA A 9 -13.40 55.26 -35.99
N THR A 10 -13.70 54.48 -37.03
CA THR A 10 -13.91 53.04 -36.97
C THR A 10 -12.59 52.36 -36.60
N GLN A 11 -12.48 51.86 -35.37
CA GLN A 11 -11.33 51.05 -34.96
C GLN A 11 -11.26 49.79 -35.85
N PRO A 12 -10.14 49.51 -36.54
CA PRO A 12 -10.07 48.35 -37.41
C PRO A 12 -10.09 47.08 -36.56
N ALA A 13 -11.04 46.19 -36.82
CA ALA A 13 -11.25 44.91 -36.12
C ALA A 13 -10.00 44.00 -36.02
N TRP A 14 -8.95 44.35 -36.75
CA TRP A 14 -7.62 43.74 -36.71
C TRP A 14 -6.93 43.85 -35.36
N TRP A 15 -7.23 44.86 -34.52
CA TRP A 15 -6.68 44.96 -33.16
C TRP A 15 -7.11 43.80 -32.26
N ILE A 16 -8.35 43.34 -32.42
CA ILE A 16 -8.87 42.19 -31.67
C ILE A 16 -8.17 40.91 -32.15
N ALA A 17 -8.04 40.74 -33.46
CA ALA A 17 -7.31 39.61 -34.04
C ALA A 17 -5.84 39.57 -33.59
N TYR A 18 -5.17 40.74 -33.55
CA TYR A 18 -3.79 40.86 -33.08
C TYR A 18 -3.66 40.57 -31.58
N GLY A 19 -4.63 41.02 -30.77
CA GLY A 19 -4.68 40.73 -29.33
C GLY A 19 -4.87 39.25 -29.03
N VAL A 20 -5.78 38.56 -29.74
CA VAL A 20 -6.01 37.12 -29.57
C VAL A 20 -4.80 36.31 -30.03
N LEU A 21 -4.19 36.67 -31.16
CA LEU A 21 -2.97 36.03 -31.67
C LEU A 21 -1.81 36.17 -30.67
N CYS A 22 -1.60 37.37 -30.13
CA CYS A 22 -0.55 37.64 -29.16
C CYS A 22 -0.80 36.90 -27.83
N GLY A 23 -2.06 36.81 -27.38
CA GLY A 23 -2.45 36.06 -26.19
C GLY A 23 -2.20 34.55 -26.31
N LEU A 24 -2.54 33.93 -27.44
CA LEU A 24 -2.28 32.51 -27.69
C LEU A 24 -0.78 32.21 -27.77
N ALA A 25 0.00 33.09 -28.40
CA ALA A 25 1.46 32.95 -28.46
C ALA A 25 2.11 33.05 -27.07
N ALA A 26 1.68 33.99 -26.23
CA ALA A 26 2.18 34.14 -24.86
C ALA A 26 1.80 32.96 -23.97
N ALA A 27 0.57 32.45 -24.07
CA ALA A 27 0.11 31.27 -23.33
C ALA A 27 0.88 30.00 -23.74
N GLY A 28 1.12 29.82 -25.04
CA GLY A 28 1.95 28.73 -25.56
C GLY A 28 3.39 28.80 -25.07
N LEU A 29 4.00 29.99 -25.07
CA LEU A 29 5.35 30.20 -24.54
C LEU A 29 5.43 29.92 -23.03
N LEU A 30 4.41 30.34 -22.27
CA LEU A 30 4.34 30.09 -20.83
C LEU A 30 4.22 28.59 -20.53
N LEU A 31 3.41 27.84 -21.27
CA LEU A 31 3.31 26.38 -21.13
C LEU A 31 4.63 25.67 -21.48
N LEU A 32 5.36 26.16 -22.47
CA LEU A 32 6.66 25.60 -22.84
C LEU A 32 7.72 25.84 -21.75
N LEU A 33 7.68 27.00 -21.09
CA LEU A 33 8.60 27.34 -19.99
C LEU A 33 8.21 26.67 -18.65
N ALA A 34 6.92 26.44 -18.43
CA ALA A 34 6.40 25.84 -17.19
C ALA A 34 6.33 24.30 -17.23
N ALA A 35 6.58 23.68 -18.38
CA ALA A 35 6.57 22.22 -18.50
C ALA A 35 7.72 21.61 -17.64
N PRO A 36 7.41 20.81 -16.60
CA PRO A 36 8.44 20.18 -15.80
C PRO A 36 9.20 19.17 -16.65
N ARG A 37 10.53 19.32 -16.74
CA ARG A 37 11.41 18.32 -17.37
C ARG A 37 11.36 17.04 -16.54
N ARG A 38 10.48 16.10 -16.89
CA ARG A 38 10.46 14.76 -16.29
C ARG A 38 11.66 13.97 -16.80
N GLY A 39 12.71 14.00 -16.02
CA GLY A 39 13.92 13.20 -16.18
C GLY A 39 14.67 13.18 -14.87
N GLN A 40 14.13 12.49 -13.86
CA GLN A 40 14.92 12.19 -12.67
C GLN A 40 15.85 11.02 -13.01
N PRO A 41 17.17 11.17 -12.89
CA PRO A 41 18.06 10.03 -13.01
C PRO A 41 17.74 9.07 -11.86
N ILE A 42 17.46 7.81 -12.21
CA ILE A 42 17.37 6.73 -11.23
C ILE A 42 18.76 6.63 -10.58
N GLN A 43 18.90 7.12 -9.34
CA GLN A 43 20.08 6.83 -8.54
C GLN A 43 20.00 5.35 -8.17
N LEU A 44 20.77 4.50 -8.86
CA LEU A 44 21.06 3.17 -8.37
C LEU A 44 21.87 3.34 -7.08
N VAL A 45 21.18 3.30 -5.93
CA VAL A 45 21.85 3.12 -4.64
C VAL A 45 22.55 1.77 -4.72
N GLN A 46 23.87 1.78 -4.55
CA GLN A 46 24.66 0.55 -4.49
C GLN A 46 24.11 -0.30 -3.34
N ALA A 47 23.86 -1.59 -3.60
CA ALA A 47 23.56 -2.53 -2.52
C ALA A 47 24.69 -2.44 -1.48
N PRO A 48 24.37 -2.35 -0.18
CA PRO A 48 25.39 -2.27 0.86
C PRO A 48 26.11 -3.62 0.92
N THR A 49 27.13 -3.77 0.07
CA THR A 49 28.14 -4.81 0.23
C THR A 49 29.11 -4.24 1.25
N ALA A 50 28.83 -4.46 2.53
CA ALA A 50 29.80 -4.20 3.57
C ALA A 50 31.05 -5.04 3.28
N ASP A 51 32.22 -4.43 3.42
CA ASP A 51 33.51 -5.11 3.34
C ASP A 51 33.52 -6.35 4.24
N PRO A 52 34.06 -7.50 3.80
CA PRO A 52 33.97 -8.78 4.52
C PRO A 52 34.78 -8.84 5.82
N ALA A 53 35.30 -7.72 6.33
CA ALA A 53 36.28 -7.71 7.42
C ALA A 53 35.78 -7.15 8.77
N MET A 54 34.56 -6.61 8.88
CA MET A 54 34.11 -5.99 10.15
C MET A 54 32.67 -6.33 10.59
N ALA A 55 32.06 -7.40 10.05
CA ALA A 55 30.70 -7.83 10.41
C ALA A 55 30.63 -8.85 11.57
N ALA A 56 31.64 -8.89 12.45
CA ALA A 56 31.62 -9.79 13.61
C ALA A 56 30.69 -9.30 14.74
N GLN A 57 30.12 -8.09 14.68
CA GLN A 57 29.28 -7.55 15.76
C GLN A 57 28.15 -6.65 15.24
N ALA A 58 27.27 -7.20 14.42
CA ALA A 58 25.88 -6.77 14.32
C ALA A 58 25.12 -7.92 13.68
N GLN A 59 24.47 -8.76 14.48
CA GLN A 59 23.48 -9.69 13.95
C GLN A 59 22.43 -8.84 13.22
N PRO A 60 22.30 -8.92 11.88
CA PRO A 60 21.08 -8.45 11.26
C PRO A 60 19.97 -9.31 11.87
N SER A 61 18.93 -8.66 12.41
CA SER A 61 17.65 -9.29 12.68
C SER A 61 17.33 -10.09 11.43
N ARG A 62 17.48 -11.43 11.49
CA ARG A 62 17.08 -12.28 10.38
C ARG A 62 15.64 -11.85 10.07
N PRO A 63 15.27 -11.54 8.81
CA PRO A 63 13.87 -11.65 8.48
C PRO A 63 13.48 -13.05 8.96
N ALA A 64 12.50 -13.13 9.86
CA ALA A 64 11.99 -14.40 10.33
C ALA A 64 11.79 -15.27 9.08
N PRO A 65 12.26 -16.53 9.08
CA PRO A 65 12.10 -17.39 7.92
C PRO A 65 10.64 -17.29 7.52
N THR A 66 10.36 -16.78 6.32
CA THR A 66 9.02 -16.86 5.75
C THR A 66 8.66 -18.33 5.86
N PRO A 67 7.65 -18.71 6.67
CA PRO A 67 7.33 -20.10 6.83
C PRO A 67 7.09 -20.62 5.43
N LEU A 68 7.89 -21.59 5.01
CA LEU A 68 7.56 -22.38 3.85
C LEU A 68 6.22 -23.00 4.22
N VAL A 69 5.12 -22.45 3.71
CA VAL A 69 3.76 -22.93 3.92
C VAL A 69 3.78 -24.38 3.45
N GLN A 70 4.00 -25.29 4.40
CA GLN A 70 3.98 -26.71 4.17
C GLN A 70 2.50 -27.05 4.18
N PRO A 71 1.89 -27.41 3.03
CA PRO A 71 0.44 -27.56 2.90
C PRO A 71 -0.13 -28.74 3.71
N ASN A 72 0.70 -29.39 4.53
CA ASN A 72 0.38 -30.58 5.30
C ASN A 72 0.83 -30.53 6.76
N LEU A 73 1.45 -29.44 7.24
CA LEU A 73 1.78 -29.31 8.66
C LEU A 73 0.65 -28.60 9.39
N PRO A 74 0.31 -29.02 10.62
CA PRO A 74 -0.59 -28.27 11.47
C PRO A 74 0.03 -26.88 11.71
N LEU A 75 -0.82 -25.86 11.73
CA LEU A 75 -0.45 -24.45 11.82
C LEU A 75 -0.59 -23.97 13.26
N ASP A 76 0.43 -23.29 13.77
CA ASP A 76 0.33 -22.64 15.09
C ASP A 76 -0.47 -21.35 14.96
N LEU A 77 -1.56 -21.24 15.72
CA LEU A 77 -2.44 -20.07 15.69
C LEU A 77 -1.80 -18.80 16.27
N ASN A 78 -0.82 -18.95 17.17
CA ASN A 78 -0.14 -17.81 17.75
C ASN A 78 0.91 -17.22 16.81
N ALA A 79 1.61 -18.06 16.03
CA ALA A 79 2.58 -17.63 15.03
C ALA A 79 1.98 -17.35 13.63
N ALA A 80 0.83 -17.92 13.29
CA ALA A 80 0.25 -17.82 11.95
C ALA A 80 -0.06 -16.38 11.53
N THR A 81 0.16 -16.08 10.26
CA THR A 81 -0.28 -14.84 9.61
C THR A 81 -1.76 -14.94 9.20
N ALA A 82 -2.41 -13.80 8.95
CA ALA A 82 -3.80 -13.79 8.46
C ALA A 82 -3.96 -14.61 7.17
N ALA A 83 -3.02 -14.47 6.23
CA ALA A 83 -3.02 -15.23 4.98
C ALA A 83 -2.86 -16.74 5.20
N GLU A 84 -2.08 -17.17 6.21
CA GLU A 84 -1.94 -18.59 6.55
C GLU A 84 -3.21 -19.16 7.18
N LEU A 85 -3.89 -18.38 8.02
CA LEU A 85 -5.16 -18.76 8.64
C LEU A 85 -6.27 -18.94 7.60
N GLU A 86 -6.25 -18.20 6.49
CA GLU A 86 -7.21 -18.34 5.39
C GLU A 86 -7.14 -19.70 4.66
N PHE A 87 -6.03 -20.43 4.77
CA PHE A 87 -5.94 -21.79 4.22
C PHE A 87 -6.68 -22.84 5.07
N LEU A 88 -7.11 -22.48 6.28
CA LEU A 88 -7.82 -23.38 7.17
C LEU A 88 -9.28 -23.56 6.72
N PRO A 89 -9.84 -24.78 6.83
CA PRO A 89 -11.20 -25.05 6.42
C PRO A 89 -12.20 -24.23 7.23
N GLY A 90 -13.02 -23.44 6.54
CA GLY A 90 -14.05 -22.60 7.17
C GLY A 90 -13.54 -21.28 7.75
N ILE A 91 -12.25 -20.93 7.55
CA ILE A 91 -11.71 -19.61 7.87
C ILE A 91 -11.59 -18.80 6.59
N GLY A 92 -12.32 -17.68 6.54
CA GLY A 92 -12.21 -16.69 5.47
C GLY A 92 -11.38 -15.48 5.89
N PRO A 93 -11.12 -14.53 4.98
CA PRO A 93 -10.28 -13.35 5.25
C PRO A 93 -10.78 -12.51 6.43
N SER A 94 -12.10 -12.34 6.56
CA SER A 94 -12.70 -11.61 7.69
C SER A 94 -12.43 -12.30 9.02
N THR A 95 -12.59 -13.62 9.08
CA THR A 95 -12.38 -14.41 10.30
C THR A 95 -10.89 -14.50 10.65
N ALA A 96 -10.02 -14.66 9.65
CA ALA A 96 -8.57 -14.64 9.83
C ALA A 96 -8.08 -13.32 10.45
N MET A 97 -8.57 -12.18 9.96
CA MET A 97 -8.27 -10.88 10.57
C MET A 97 -8.75 -10.81 12.02
N LEU A 98 -9.95 -11.32 12.33
CA LEU A 98 -10.47 -11.32 13.70
C LEU A 98 -9.62 -12.19 14.65
N ILE A 99 -9.09 -13.33 14.18
CA ILE A 99 -8.17 -14.16 14.96
C ILE A 99 -6.91 -13.39 15.32
N VAL A 100 -6.32 -12.68 14.35
CA VAL A 100 -5.13 -11.85 14.59
C VAL A 100 -5.45 -10.71 15.55
N SER A 101 -6.57 -10.00 15.34
CA SER A 101 -7.00 -8.92 16.23
C SER A 101 -7.33 -9.41 17.63
N TYR A 102 -7.87 -10.63 17.79
CA TYR A 102 -8.16 -11.22 19.09
C TYR A 102 -6.87 -11.45 19.87
N ARG A 103 -5.83 -12.02 19.26
CA ARG A 103 -4.55 -12.25 19.97
C ARG A 103 -3.78 -10.98 20.28
N GLU A 104 -3.94 -9.94 19.47
CA GLU A 104 -3.35 -8.62 19.75
C GLU A 104 -4.02 -7.92 20.94
N GLN A 105 -5.32 -8.13 21.13
CA GLN A 105 -6.10 -7.47 22.20
C GLN A 105 -6.17 -8.27 23.50
N ASN A 106 -6.30 -9.60 23.41
CA ASN A 106 -6.50 -10.49 24.55
C ASN A 106 -5.21 -11.23 24.95
N GLY A 107 -4.14 -11.11 24.16
CA GLY A 107 -2.93 -11.91 24.29
C GLY A 107 -2.98 -13.22 23.52
N PRO A 108 -1.90 -14.01 23.54
CA PRO A 108 -1.82 -15.27 22.79
C PRO A 108 -2.91 -16.25 23.22
N PHE A 109 -3.35 -17.08 22.27
CA PHE A 109 -4.24 -18.20 22.55
C PHE A 109 -3.51 -19.19 23.46
N GLN A 110 -4.19 -19.64 24.53
CA GLN A 110 -3.72 -20.73 25.39
C GLN A 110 -4.36 -22.06 25.00
N ARG A 111 -5.54 -22.01 24.39
CA ARG A 111 -6.31 -23.18 23.99
C ARG A 111 -7.12 -22.92 22.73
N LEU A 112 -7.40 -23.98 21.98
CA LEU A 112 -8.19 -23.93 20.75
C LEU A 112 -9.64 -23.47 21.00
N GLU A 113 -10.19 -23.71 22.19
CA GLU A 113 -11.59 -23.33 22.48
C GLU A 113 -11.79 -21.81 22.51
N GLN A 114 -10.72 -21.02 22.68
CA GLN A 114 -10.80 -19.55 22.63
C GLN A 114 -11.16 -19.02 21.24
N LEU A 115 -11.03 -19.81 20.16
CA LEU A 115 -11.56 -19.39 18.86
C LEU A 115 -13.09 -19.26 18.87
N LEU A 116 -13.80 -19.91 19.79
CA LEU A 116 -15.27 -19.80 19.90
C LEU A 116 -15.72 -18.40 20.35
N ASP A 117 -14.83 -17.60 20.94
CA ASP A 117 -15.11 -16.20 21.28
C ASP A 117 -15.13 -15.31 20.02
N ILE A 118 -14.65 -15.82 18.87
CA ILE A 118 -14.54 -15.08 17.62
C ILE A 118 -15.84 -15.24 16.81
N PRO A 119 -16.49 -14.13 16.42
CA PRO A 119 -17.70 -14.21 15.62
C PRO A 119 -17.42 -14.85 14.26
N GLY A 120 -18.22 -15.87 13.93
CA GLY A 120 -18.07 -16.65 12.70
C GLY A 120 -17.36 -17.99 12.88
N ILE A 121 -16.74 -18.26 14.04
CA ILE A 121 -16.20 -19.58 14.37
C ILE A 121 -17.18 -20.31 15.28
N GLY A 122 -17.84 -21.32 14.73
CA GLY A 122 -18.72 -22.20 15.49
C GLY A 122 -18.03 -23.51 15.88
N PRO A 123 -18.68 -24.36 16.70
CA PRO A 123 -18.14 -25.66 17.10
C PRO A 123 -17.82 -26.56 15.90
N ARG A 124 -18.65 -26.51 14.84
CA ARG A 124 -18.37 -27.25 13.58
C ARG A 124 -17.10 -26.77 12.88
N THR A 125 -16.86 -25.46 12.88
CA THR A 125 -15.65 -24.89 12.29
C THR A 125 -14.46 -25.33 13.11
N LEU A 126 -14.53 -25.17 14.44
CA LEU A 126 -13.47 -25.58 15.37
C LEU A 126 -13.07 -27.05 15.21
N GLU A 127 -14.05 -27.97 15.15
CA GLU A 127 -13.80 -29.41 14.91
C GLU A 127 -13.02 -29.66 13.62
N GLY A 128 -13.34 -28.91 12.55
CA GLY A 128 -12.61 -28.96 11.28
C GLY A 128 -11.19 -28.41 11.35
N LEU A 129 -10.90 -27.55 12.32
CA LEU A 129 -9.57 -26.96 12.54
C LEU A 129 -8.63 -27.85 13.36
N LEU A 130 -9.17 -28.66 14.29
CA LEU A 130 -8.36 -29.53 15.16
C LEU A 130 -7.25 -30.32 14.46
N PRO A 131 -7.44 -30.92 13.26
CA PRO A 131 -6.36 -31.65 12.58
C PRO A 131 -5.33 -30.74 11.88
N PHE A 132 -5.63 -29.46 11.67
CA PHE A 132 -4.80 -28.52 10.90
C PHE A 132 -4.27 -27.35 11.72
N ALA A 133 -4.70 -27.18 12.96
CA ALA A 133 -4.32 -26.08 13.82
C ALA A 133 -3.97 -26.59 15.22
N TYR A 134 -2.94 -26.00 15.81
CA TYR A 134 -2.56 -26.25 17.19
C TYR A 134 -2.22 -24.93 17.88
N VAL A 135 -2.13 -24.99 19.20
CA VAL A 135 -1.70 -23.88 20.05
C VAL A 135 -0.56 -24.43 20.89
N GLU A 136 0.62 -23.83 20.79
CA GLU A 136 1.71 -24.15 21.70
C GLU A 136 1.38 -23.57 23.09
N PRO A 137 1.31 -24.39 24.15
CA PRO A 137 1.12 -23.87 25.50
C PRO A 137 2.36 -23.08 25.90
N ASN A 138 2.19 -21.80 26.20
CA ASN A 138 3.26 -21.01 26.81
C ASN A 138 3.44 -21.53 28.24
N GLU A 139 4.55 -22.22 28.50
CA GLU A 139 4.93 -22.60 29.86
C GLU A 139 5.32 -21.33 30.62
N ASP A 140 4.64 -21.07 31.74
CA ASP A 140 4.78 -19.88 32.59
C ASP A 140 6.22 -19.63 33.12
#